data_AF-A0A447NJ76-F1
#
_entry.id   AF-A0A447NJ76-F1
#
_cell.length_a   1.000
_cell.length_b   1.000
_cell.length_c   1.000
_cell.angle_alpha   90.00
_cell.angle_beta   90.00
_cell.angle_gamma   90.00
#
_symmetry.space_group_name_H-M   'P 1'
#
loop_
_entity.id
_entity.type
_entity.pdbx_description
1 polymer ?
#
loop_
_entity_poly.entity_id
_entity_poly.type
_entity_poly.pdbx_seq_one_letter_code
_entity_poly.pdbx_strand_id
1 'polypeptide(L)'
;MAVTYRLKDHPDVTILFQDASFQYPEMLPETERGGDRIENYSAKDFIKWMWSTTYLPSGDKKIQWSTIEMDGRKGTGSFMKSTARDGHIDYGYVGFVRGDPQDSTRKPDLQVYVVSYGNMTRGYPRMTPDELKALAEHIVNSVKHR
;
A
#
# COMPACT_ATOMS: atom_id res chain seq x y z
N MET A 1 11.04 8.68 -5.09
CA MET A 1 10.64 9.79 -4.17
C MET A 1 9.36 9.37 -3.45
N ALA A 2 9.18 9.78 -2.18
CA ALA A 2 8.00 9.44 -1.38
C ALA A 2 7.39 10.69 -0.73
N VAL A 3 6.07 10.77 -0.67
CA VAL A 3 5.33 11.87 -0.04
C VAL A 3 4.20 11.30 0.82
N THR A 4 4.12 11.77 2.06
CA THR A 4 3.13 11.31 3.05
C THR A 4 2.20 12.43 3.46
N TYR A 5 0.91 12.13 3.53
CA TYR A 5 -0.15 13.02 3.99
C TYR A 5 -0.89 12.41 5.18
N ARG A 6 -1.47 13.27 6.01
CA ARG A 6 -2.45 12.91 7.04
C ARG A 6 -3.70 13.74 6.87
N LEU A 7 -4.86 13.13 7.09
CA LEU A 7 -6.12 13.84 7.03
C LEU A 7 -6.32 14.64 8.33
N LYS A 8 -6.90 15.84 8.21
CA LYS A 8 -7.15 16.72 9.37
C LYS A 8 -8.26 16.16 10.25
N ASP A 9 -9.36 15.73 9.64
CA ASP A 9 -10.56 15.25 10.34
C ASP A 9 -10.52 13.73 10.61
N HIS A 10 -9.53 13.03 10.04
CA HIS A 10 -9.26 11.60 10.28
C HIS A 10 -7.76 11.40 10.54
N PRO A 11 -7.26 11.79 11.73
CA PRO A 11 -5.84 11.68 12.06
C PRO A 11 -5.34 10.23 12.18
N ASP A 12 -6.27 9.27 12.23
CA ASP A 12 -5.98 7.84 12.11
C ASP A 12 -5.49 7.46 10.70
N VAL A 13 -5.82 8.27 9.69
CA VAL A 13 -5.52 7.99 8.28
C VAL A 13 -4.20 8.61 7.85
N THR A 14 -3.31 7.76 7.33
CA THR A 14 -2.07 8.15 6.66
C THR A 14 -2.10 7.69 5.21
N ILE A 15 -1.68 8.57 4.29
CA ILE A 15 -1.60 8.31 2.86
C ILE A 15 -0.15 8.49 2.41
N LEU A 16 0.39 7.52 1.71
CA LEU A 16 1.73 7.53 1.13
C LEU A 16 1.63 7.39 -0.39
N PHE A 17 2.29 8.29 -1.09
CA PHE A 17 2.58 8.19 -2.53
C PHE A 17 4.06 7.93 -2.69
N GLN A 18 4.42 6.92 -3.48
CA GLN A 18 5.81 6.58 -3.67
C GLN A 18 6.08 6.12 -5.11
N ASP A 19 7.13 6.67 -5.69
CA ASP A 19 7.87 6.00 -6.76
C ASP A 19 8.69 4.88 -6.12
N ALA A 20 8.23 3.65 -6.35
CA ALA A 20 8.76 2.44 -5.75
C ALA A 20 9.93 1.85 -6.54
N SER A 21 10.28 2.40 -7.70
CA SER A 21 11.45 1.92 -8.47
C SER A 21 12.78 2.27 -7.80
N PHE A 22 12.77 3.24 -6.90
CA PHE A 22 13.93 3.66 -6.11
C PHE A 22 13.84 3.20 -4.65
N GLN A 23 13.07 2.16 -4.36
CA GLN A 23 13.12 1.54 -3.03
C GLN A 23 14.50 0.97 -2.75
N TYR A 24 14.92 1.03 -1.49
CA TYR A 24 16.18 0.43 -1.10
C TYR A 24 16.16 -1.06 -1.45
N PRO A 25 17.31 -1.65 -1.76
CA PRO A 25 17.36 -3.05 -2.17
C PRO A 25 16.84 -4.03 -1.08
N GLU A 26 16.88 -3.65 0.20
CA GLU A 26 16.22 -4.34 1.33
C GLU A 26 14.70 -4.13 1.43
N MET A 27 14.12 -3.27 0.59
CA MET A 27 12.70 -2.96 0.50
C MET A 27 12.06 -3.56 -0.77
N LEU A 28 12.65 -4.63 -1.31
CA LEU A 28 12.12 -5.35 -2.46
C LEU A 28 11.67 -6.77 -2.07
N PRO A 29 10.76 -7.39 -2.84
CA PRO A 29 10.30 -8.74 -2.58
C PRO A 29 11.45 -9.75 -2.54
N GLU A 30 11.51 -10.49 -1.44
CA GLU A 30 12.41 -11.62 -1.25
C GLU A 30 11.68 -12.95 -1.47
N THR A 31 12.44 -14.00 -1.74
CA THR A 31 11.92 -15.37 -1.72
C THR A 31 11.43 -15.75 -0.31
N GLU A 32 10.53 -16.73 -0.23
CA GLU A 32 9.97 -17.20 1.06
C GLU A 32 11.03 -17.72 2.05
N ARG A 33 12.24 -18.05 1.57
CA ARG A 33 13.36 -18.51 2.39
C ARG A 33 14.23 -17.37 2.95
N GLY A 34 13.97 -16.12 2.54
CA GLY A 34 14.76 -14.94 2.90
C GLY A 34 16.12 -14.89 2.21
N GLY A 35 16.58 -13.68 1.89
CA GLY A 35 17.95 -13.44 1.42
C GLY A 35 18.17 -13.38 -0.10
N ASP A 36 17.29 -14.00 -0.90
CA ASP A 36 17.32 -13.88 -2.37
C ASP A 36 16.21 -12.97 -2.88
N ARG A 37 16.55 -12.02 -3.76
CA ARG A 37 15.58 -11.10 -4.38
C ARG A 37 14.83 -11.76 -5.52
N ILE A 38 13.57 -11.37 -5.70
CA ILE A 38 12.79 -11.74 -6.88
C ILE A 38 13.08 -10.72 -7.99
N GLU A 39 13.94 -11.06 -8.97
CA GLU A 39 14.36 -10.13 -10.03
C GLU A 39 13.25 -9.68 -10.99
N ASN A 40 12.08 -10.35 -10.98
CA ASN A 40 10.93 -10.00 -11.81
C ASN A 40 9.61 -10.18 -11.06
N TYR A 41 9.49 -9.59 -9.86
CA TYR A 41 8.29 -9.72 -9.05
C TYR A 41 7.05 -9.15 -9.73
N SER A 42 5.91 -9.80 -9.51
CA SER A 42 4.61 -9.26 -9.91
C SER A 42 4.14 -8.19 -8.93
N ALA A 43 3.17 -7.36 -9.34
CA ALA A 43 2.50 -6.43 -8.45
C ALA A 43 1.92 -7.11 -7.19
N LYS A 44 1.45 -8.35 -7.35
CA LYS A 44 0.90 -9.15 -6.24
C LYS A 44 2.00 -9.60 -5.26
N ASP A 45 3.17 -9.98 -5.77
CA ASP A 45 4.31 -10.37 -4.94
C ASP A 45 4.82 -9.19 -4.12
N PHE A 46 4.90 -8.01 -4.76
CA PHE A 46 5.23 -6.76 -4.09
C PHE A 46 4.29 -6.44 -2.92
N ILE A 47 2.98 -6.49 -3.17
CA ILE A 47 1.98 -6.20 -2.15
C ILE A 47 1.99 -7.25 -1.02
N LYS A 48 2.18 -8.54 -1.35
CA LYS A 48 2.32 -9.60 -0.33
C LYS A 48 3.51 -9.33 0.59
N TRP A 49 4.66 -9.00 0.00
CA TRP A 49 5.87 -8.66 0.76
C TRP A 49 5.65 -7.41 1.62
N MET A 50 5.00 -6.36 1.09
CA MET A 50 4.64 -5.16 1.83
C MET A 50 3.80 -5.46 3.08
N TRP A 51 2.78 -6.33 2.92
CA TRP A 51 1.93 -6.75 4.03
C TRP A 51 2.64 -7.63 5.06
N SER A 52 3.68 -8.36 4.69
CA SER A 52 4.43 -9.19 5.63
C SER A 52 5.52 -8.41 6.38
N THR A 53 6.14 -7.41 5.74
CA THR A 53 7.39 -6.81 6.24
C THR A 53 7.26 -5.37 6.73
N THR A 54 6.51 -4.53 6.02
CA THR A 54 6.67 -3.07 6.16
C THR A 54 5.46 -2.45 6.86
N TYR A 55 4.26 -2.95 6.55
CA TYR A 55 3.02 -2.31 6.95
C TYR A 55 2.09 -3.31 7.61
N LEU A 56 1.82 -3.09 8.90
CA LEU A 56 1.00 -3.97 9.75
C LEU A 56 1.54 -5.41 9.82
N PRO A 57 2.79 -5.62 10.29
CA PRO A 57 3.45 -6.92 10.26
C PRO A 57 2.80 -7.95 11.21
N SER A 58 2.20 -7.49 12.31
CA SER A 58 1.59 -8.33 13.35
C SER A 58 0.07 -8.45 13.18
N GLY A 59 -0.49 -9.55 13.68
CA GLY A 59 -1.93 -9.79 13.74
C GLY A 59 -2.47 -10.84 12.76
N ASP A 60 -3.73 -11.21 12.93
CA ASP A 60 -4.49 -11.99 11.95
C ASP A 60 -4.88 -11.09 10.77
N LYS A 61 -4.49 -11.50 9.56
CA LYS A 61 -4.61 -10.67 8.35
C LYS A 61 -5.64 -11.24 7.40
N LYS A 62 -6.62 -10.43 7.03
CA LYS A 62 -7.59 -10.75 5.98
C LYS A 62 -7.34 -9.85 4.79
N ILE A 63 -6.94 -10.46 3.67
CA ILE A 63 -6.56 -9.75 2.45
C ILE A 63 -7.64 -9.95 1.38
N GLN A 64 -8.09 -8.85 0.80
CA GLN A 64 -8.94 -8.80 -0.38
C GLN A 64 -8.12 -8.24 -1.54
N TRP A 65 -8.20 -8.88 -2.69
CA TRP A 65 -7.49 -8.47 -3.91
C TRP A 65 -8.45 -7.81 -4.89
N SER A 66 -7.96 -6.81 -5.61
CA SER A 66 -8.69 -6.16 -6.69
C SER A 66 -7.76 -5.80 -7.85
N THR A 67 -8.35 -5.58 -9.02
CA THR A 67 -7.67 -4.95 -10.15
C THR A 67 -7.88 -3.44 -10.05
N ILE A 68 -6.84 -2.66 -10.34
CA ILE A 68 -6.90 -1.19 -10.34
C ILE A 68 -6.40 -0.63 -11.65
N GLU A 69 -6.70 0.64 -11.90
CA GLU A 69 -6.04 1.45 -12.90
C GLU A 69 -5.40 2.66 -12.20
N MET A 70 -4.12 2.90 -12.48
CA MET A 70 -3.40 4.04 -11.94
C MET A 70 -2.44 4.52 -13.01
N ASP A 71 -2.41 5.83 -13.25
CA ASP A 71 -1.58 6.40 -14.32
C ASP A 71 -1.84 5.76 -15.70
N GLY A 72 -3.10 5.43 -16.00
CA GLY A 72 -3.51 4.76 -17.24
C GLY A 72 -2.98 3.32 -17.41
N ARG A 73 -2.39 2.75 -16.35
CA ARG A 73 -1.80 1.41 -16.34
C ARG A 73 -2.61 0.49 -15.44
N LYS A 74 -2.79 -0.76 -15.87
CA LYS A 74 -3.39 -1.81 -15.04
C LYS A 74 -2.44 -2.18 -13.91
N GLY A 75 -2.97 -2.23 -12.70
CA GLY A 75 -2.23 -2.59 -11.49
C GLY A 75 -2.98 -3.61 -10.64
N THR A 76 -2.44 -3.85 -9.45
CA THR A 76 -3.08 -4.66 -8.41
C THR A 76 -3.39 -3.78 -7.21
N GLY A 77 -4.63 -3.90 -6.73
CA GLY A 77 -5.08 -3.35 -5.47
C GLY A 77 -5.18 -4.45 -4.42
N SER A 78 -4.98 -4.07 -3.16
CA SER A 78 -5.24 -4.95 -2.04
C SER A 78 -5.74 -4.17 -0.84
N PHE A 79 -6.86 -4.61 -0.29
CA PHE A 79 -7.38 -4.14 0.97
C PHE A 79 -7.11 -5.19 2.06
N MET A 80 -6.60 -4.75 3.21
CA MET A 80 -6.21 -5.61 4.30
C MET A 80 -6.81 -5.13 5.62
N LYS A 81 -7.35 -6.07 6.37
CA LYS A 81 -7.70 -5.90 7.79
C LYS A 81 -6.68 -6.67 8.62
N SER A 82 -6.00 -5.99 9.55
CA SER A 82 -5.16 -6.62 10.56
C SER A 82 -5.85 -6.55 11.91
N THR A 83 -5.87 -7.67 12.63
CA THR A 83 -6.34 -7.73 14.03
C THR A 83 -5.18 -8.13 14.92
N ALA A 84 -4.71 -7.20 15.74
CA ALA A 84 -3.61 -7.45 16.65
C ALA A 84 -4.02 -8.29 17.86
N ARG A 85 -3.02 -8.76 18.61
CA ARG A 85 -3.21 -9.68 19.75
C ARG A 85 -4.00 -9.05 20.91
N ASP A 86 -3.90 -7.75 21.09
CA ASP A 86 -4.65 -6.96 22.08
C ASP A 86 -6.06 -6.57 21.60
N GLY A 87 -6.46 -7.02 20.40
CA GLY A 87 -7.76 -6.77 19.81
C GLY A 87 -7.87 -5.48 19.00
N HIS A 88 -6.81 -4.65 18.90
CA HIS A 88 -6.87 -3.49 18.00
C HIS A 88 -6.95 -3.95 16.54
N ILE A 89 -7.73 -3.21 15.76
CA ILE A 89 -7.95 -3.49 14.35
C ILE A 89 -7.35 -2.35 13.56
N ASP A 90 -6.56 -2.65 12.54
CA ASP A 90 -6.05 -1.70 11.57
C ASP A 90 -6.55 -2.07 10.17
N TYR A 91 -6.68 -1.05 9.32
CA TYR A 91 -7.09 -1.22 7.93
C TYR A 91 -6.04 -0.61 7.03
N GLY A 92 -5.72 -1.29 5.93
CA GLY A 92 -4.78 -0.84 4.94
C GLY A 92 -5.28 -1.08 3.52
N TYR A 93 -4.89 -0.20 2.60
CA TYR A 93 -5.06 -0.39 1.18
C TYR A 93 -3.72 -0.11 0.49
N VAL A 94 -3.29 -1.00 -0.40
CA VAL A 94 -2.17 -0.76 -1.31
C VAL A 94 -2.66 -0.84 -2.75
N GLY A 95 -2.38 0.19 -3.54
CA GLY A 95 -2.44 0.15 -4.99
C GLY A 95 -1.03 0.16 -5.55
N PHE A 96 -0.72 -0.80 -6.42
CA PHE A 96 0.59 -0.89 -7.06
C PHE A 96 0.48 -1.13 -8.56
N VAL A 97 1.27 -0.37 -9.32
CA VAL A 97 1.49 -0.57 -10.75
C VAL A 97 2.97 -0.81 -10.96
N ARG A 98 3.30 -1.91 -11.66
CA ARG A 98 4.68 -2.20 -12.08
C ARG A 98 5.10 -1.21 -13.17
N GLY A 99 6.30 -0.68 -13.01
CA GLY A 99 7.01 0.11 -14.00
C GLY A 99 7.57 -0.71 -15.15
N ASP A 100 8.16 -0.02 -16.11
CA ASP A 100 9.03 -0.66 -17.11
C ASP A 100 10.46 -0.68 -16.57
N PRO A 101 11.06 -1.85 -16.30
CA PRO A 101 12.43 -1.92 -15.81
C PRO A 101 13.46 -1.31 -16.77
N GLN A 102 13.15 -1.23 -18.06
CA GLN A 102 14.02 -0.66 -19.09
C GLN A 102 13.80 0.85 -19.28
N ASP A 103 12.70 1.41 -18.74
CA ASP A 103 12.34 2.84 -18.83
C ASP A 103 11.73 3.35 -17.51
N SER A 104 12.42 3.06 -16.40
CA SER A 104 11.95 3.39 -15.05
C SER A 104 11.82 4.90 -14.81
N THR A 105 12.49 5.73 -15.62
CA THR A 105 12.37 7.19 -15.54
C THR A 105 11.04 7.72 -16.07
N ARG A 106 10.43 7.06 -17.05
CA ARG A 106 9.14 7.46 -17.64
C ARG A 106 7.98 6.60 -17.17
N LYS A 107 8.28 5.36 -16.79
CA LYS A 107 7.31 4.39 -16.28
C LYS A 107 7.86 3.79 -14.99
N PRO A 108 7.96 4.58 -13.90
CA PRO A 108 8.34 4.04 -12.61
C PRO A 108 7.27 3.09 -12.07
N ASP A 109 7.67 2.27 -11.11
CA ASP A 109 6.76 1.59 -10.21
C ASP A 109 6.03 2.65 -9.39
N LEU A 110 4.70 2.60 -9.39
CA LEU A 110 3.88 3.52 -8.62
C LEU A 110 3.21 2.76 -7.49
N GLN A 111 3.32 3.31 -6.29
CA GLN A 111 2.70 2.81 -5.09
C GLN A 111 1.87 3.91 -4.43
N VAL A 112 0.62 3.56 -4.11
CA VAL A 112 -0.21 4.29 -3.16
C VAL A 112 -0.50 3.37 -1.99
N TYR A 113 -0.25 3.86 -0.79
CA TYR A 113 -0.56 3.14 0.45
C TYR A 113 -1.42 4.03 1.36
N VAL A 114 -2.54 3.51 1.82
CA VAL A 114 -3.49 4.22 2.69
C VAL A 114 -3.76 3.34 3.90
N VAL A 115 -3.61 3.88 5.11
CA VAL A 115 -3.79 3.11 6.36
C VAL A 115 -4.56 3.89 7.39
N SER A 116 -5.45 3.22 8.11
CA SER A 116 -6.13 3.71 9.31
C SER A 116 -5.65 2.91 10.52
N TYR A 117 -4.94 3.59 11.42
CA TYR A 117 -4.49 3.02 12.69
C TYR A 117 -5.53 3.23 13.78
N GLY A 118 -6.07 2.14 14.35
CA GLY A 118 -7.15 2.19 15.32
C GLY A 118 -6.79 2.94 16.61
N ASN A 119 -5.51 3.05 16.94
CA ASN A 119 -5.00 3.75 18.12
C ASN A 119 -4.66 5.23 17.87
N MET A 120 -4.86 5.76 16.66
CA MET A 120 -4.48 7.13 16.28
C MET A 120 -5.65 8.09 16.04
N THR A 121 -6.86 7.75 16.50
CA THR A 121 -8.07 8.56 16.27
C THR A 121 -8.06 9.92 16.96
N ARG A 122 -7.30 10.11 18.05
CA ARG A 122 -7.12 11.39 18.76
C ARG A 122 -8.44 12.11 19.10
N GLY A 123 -9.50 11.35 19.41
CA GLY A 123 -10.83 11.90 19.73
C GLY A 123 -11.74 12.17 18.53
N TYR A 124 -11.26 11.96 17.30
CA TYR A 124 -12.08 12.00 16.08
C TYR A 124 -12.76 10.65 15.82
N PRO A 125 -13.92 10.63 15.13
CA PRO A 125 -14.49 9.40 14.63
C PRO A 125 -13.49 8.70 13.69
N ARG A 126 -13.28 7.42 13.96
CA ARG A 126 -12.43 6.59 13.10
C ARG A 126 -13.08 6.43 11.73
N MET A 127 -12.27 6.51 10.67
CA MET A 127 -12.74 6.13 9.34
C MET A 127 -13.15 4.67 9.30
N THR A 128 -14.32 4.39 8.74
CA THR A 128 -14.81 3.01 8.57
C THR A 128 -14.00 2.27 7.48
N PRO A 129 -14.03 0.92 7.46
CA PRO A 129 -13.30 0.15 6.43
C PRO A 129 -13.75 0.51 5.01
N ASP A 130 -15.05 0.70 4.82
CA ASP A 130 -15.64 0.98 3.52
C ASP A 130 -15.30 2.40 3.04
N GLU A 131 -15.32 3.39 3.94
CA GLU A 131 -14.87 4.76 3.65
C GLU A 131 -13.37 4.79 3.31
N LEU A 132 -12.53 4.07 4.06
CA LEU A 132 -11.10 4.01 3.80
C LEU A 132 -10.81 3.39 2.45
N LYS A 133 -11.51 2.30 2.12
CA LYS A 133 -11.38 1.63 0.83
C LYS A 133 -11.83 2.54 -0.32
N ALA A 134 -12.98 3.19 -0.19
CA ALA A 134 -13.50 4.11 -1.20
C ALA A 134 -12.56 5.31 -1.42
N LEU A 135 -12.02 5.87 -0.33
CA LEU A 135 -11.01 6.93 -0.38
C LEU A 135 -9.76 6.45 -1.13
N ALA A 136 -9.24 5.28 -0.77
CA ALA A 136 -8.02 4.75 -1.37
C ALA A 136 -8.20 4.46 -2.87
N GLU A 137 -9.32 3.85 -3.26
CA GLU A 137 -9.67 3.60 -4.66
C GLU A 137 -9.81 4.90 -5.44
N HIS A 138 -10.44 5.93 -4.86
CA HIS A 138 -10.52 7.25 -5.48
C HIS A 138 -9.14 7.89 -5.69
N ILE A 139 -8.27 7.84 -4.67
CA ILE A 139 -6.90 8.36 -4.76
C ILE A 139 -6.13 7.65 -5.87
N VAL A 140 -6.12 6.31 -5.88
CA VAL A 140 -5.41 5.50 -6.87
C VAL A 140 -5.83 5.85 -8.29
N ASN A 141 -7.14 5.96 -8.54
CA ASN A 141 -7.66 6.32 -9.86
C ASN A 141 -7.32 7.77 -10.27
N SER A 142 -6.98 8.64 -9.32
CA SER A 142 -6.62 10.04 -9.58
C SER A 142 -5.13 10.25 -9.87
N VAL A 143 -4.26 9.28 -9.51
CA VAL A 143 -2.82 9.39 -9.68
C VAL A 143 -2.45 9.34 -11.17
N LYS A 144 -1.63 10.30 -11.59
CA LYS A 144 -1.05 10.42 -12.93
C LYS A 144 0.40 10.84 -12.83
N HIS A 145 1.24 10.27 -13.68
CA HIS A 145 2.58 10.77 -13.93
C HIS A 145 2.48 12.16 -14.57
N ARG A 146 3.32 13.10 -14.12
CA ARG A 146 3.36 14.47 -14.65
C ARG A 146 4.44 14.62 -15.70
#